data_AF-A0A2X1APB8-F1
#
_entry.id   AF-A0A2X1APB8-F1
#
_cell.length_a   1.000
_cell.length_b   1.000
_cell.length_c   1.000
_cell.angle_alpha   90.00
_cell.angle_beta   90.00
_cell.angle_gamma   90.00
#
_symmetry.space_group_name_H-M   'P 1'
#
loop_
_entity.id
_entity.type
_entity.pdbx_description
1 polymer ?
#
loop_
_entity_poly.entity_id
_entity_poly.type
_entity_poly.pdbx_seq_one_letter_code
_entity_poly.pdbx_strand_id
1 'polypeptide(L)'
;MRPRRRMSRWGDDRGGVAVMAAVFGALICITAALAVDVGSMVLKGREVQGAADLSALAAAQTLSQSLARTEAAAADTARANLANLASVRLQLGGYTPDRRLKPAARFTPGAARPNAAHVVLSAPAPLYFGRWIMGVTA
;
A
#
# COMPACT_ATOMS: atom_id res chain seq x y z
N MET A 1 -43.14 -47.06 41.95
CA MET A 1 -41.76 -46.73 41.51
C MET A 1 -41.77 -46.20 40.09
N ARG A 2 -41.33 -44.93 39.90
CA ARG A 2 -40.54 -44.35 38.78
C ARG A 2 -40.76 -42.82 38.78
N PRO A 3 -39.81 -42.02 39.26
CA PRO A 3 -39.95 -40.57 39.24
C PRO A 3 -39.77 -40.07 37.80
N ARG A 4 -40.75 -39.31 37.29
CA ARG A 4 -40.62 -38.59 36.01
C ARG A 4 -39.61 -37.46 36.22
N ARG A 5 -38.40 -37.63 35.69
CA ARG A 5 -37.42 -36.55 35.54
C ARG A 5 -38.05 -35.44 34.69
N ARG A 6 -38.50 -34.36 35.33
CA ARG A 6 -38.78 -33.10 34.64
C ARG A 6 -37.46 -32.59 34.12
N MET A 7 -37.32 -32.58 32.80
CA MET A 7 -36.23 -31.95 32.10
C MET A 7 -36.42 -30.43 32.26
N SER A 8 -35.79 -29.84 33.27
CA SER A 8 -35.75 -28.39 33.43
C SER A 8 -34.86 -27.83 32.31
N ARG A 9 -35.49 -27.20 31.32
CA ARG A 9 -34.83 -26.57 30.16
C ARG A 9 -34.89 -25.05 30.20
N TRP A 10 -35.36 -24.43 31.27
CA TRP A 10 -35.61 -22.99 31.30
C TRP A 10 -34.93 -22.29 32.47
N GLY A 11 -33.63 -22.10 32.30
CA GLY A 11 -32.78 -21.25 33.12
C GLY A 11 -31.36 -21.20 32.54
N ASP A 12 -31.22 -21.05 31.22
CA ASP A 12 -29.92 -21.14 30.53
C ASP A 12 -29.51 -19.80 29.94
N ASP A 13 -28.93 -18.92 30.77
CA ASP A 13 -28.29 -17.67 30.37
C ASP A 13 -27.14 -17.88 29.34
N ARG A 14 -26.73 -19.13 29.15
CA ARG A 14 -25.78 -19.56 28.11
C ARG A 14 -26.28 -19.29 26.70
N GLY A 15 -27.60 -19.23 26.46
CA GLY A 15 -28.16 -18.87 25.17
C GLY A 15 -27.88 -17.41 24.78
N GLY A 16 -28.04 -16.48 25.72
CA GLY A 16 -27.74 -15.06 25.52
C GLY A 16 -26.24 -14.80 25.32
N VAL A 17 -25.40 -15.48 26.12
CA VAL A 17 -23.94 -15.40 25.97
C VAL A 17 -23.49 -15.96 24.62
N ALA A 18 -24.05 -17.08 24.16
CA ALA A 18 -23.72 -17.65 22.86
C ALA A 18 -24.10 -16.72 21.70
N VAL A 19 -25.27 -16.08 21.75
CA VAL A 19 -25.70 -15.11 20.73
C VAL A 19 -24.79 -13.88 20.73
N MET A 20 -24.50 -13.30 21.90
CA MET A 20 -23.58 -12.16 22.01
C MET A 20 -22.18 -12.52 21.49
N ALA A 21 -21.65 -13.67 21.89
CA ALA A 21 -20.35 -14.15 21.43
C ALA A 21 -20.30 -14.34 19.90
N ALA A 22 -21.37 -14.85 19.29
CA ALA A 22 -21.45 -14.99 17.84
C ALA A 22 -21.43 -13.63 17.13
N VAL A 23 -22.21 -12.67 17.61
CA VAL A 23 -22.27 -11.31 17.03
C VAL A 23 -20.93 -10.59 17.17
N PHE A 24 -20.34 -10.56 18.37
CA PHE A 24 -19.03 -9.94 18.59
C PHE A 24 -17.91 -10.67 17.86
N GLY A 25 -17.96 -12.01 17.81
CA GLY A 25 -17.01 -12.82 17.02
C GLY A 25 -17.04 -12.45 15.54
N ALA A 26 -18.24 -12.29 14.95
CA ALA A 26 -18.38 -11.85 13.57
C ALA A 26 -17.79 -10.44 13.35
N LEU A 27 -18.05 -9.49 14.27
CA LEU A 27 -17.47 -8.14 14.20
C LEU A 27 -15.94 -8.16 14.30
N ILE A 28 -15.38 -8.98 15.19
CA ILE A 28 -13.92 -9.16 15.31
C ILE A 28 -13.35 -9.70 13.99
N CYS A 29 -13.98 -10.71 13.39
CA CYS A 29 -13.54 -11.25 12.10
C CYS A 29 -13.56 -10.19 10.99
N ILE A 30 -14.62 -9.37 10.91
CA ILE A 30 -14.72 -8.30 9.89
C ILE A 30 -13.64 -7.24 10.11
N THR A 31 -13.43 -6.80 11.34
CA THR A 31 -12.39 -5.80 11.66
C THR A 31 -10.99 -6.33 11.41
N ALA A 32 -10.72 -7.61 11.73
CA ALA A 32 -9.46 -8.27 11.43
C ALA A 32 -9.21 -8.37 9.91
N ALA A 33 -10.22 -8.72 9.13
CA ALA A 33 -10.13 -8.75 7.67
C ALA A 33 -9.76 -7.37 7.08
N LEU A 34 -10.40 -6.29 7.56
CA LEU A 34 -10.05 -4.92 7.18
C LEU A 34 -8.62 -4.55 7.59
N ALA A 35 -8.20 -4.93 8.80
CA ALA A 35 -6.84 -4.68 9.29
C ALA A 35 -5.79 -5.36 8.42
N VAL A 36 -6.03 -6.60 7.97
CA VAL A 36 -5.14 -7.32 7.05
C VAL A 36 -5.01 -6.62 5.71
N ASP A 37 -6.12 -6.17 5.13
CA ASP A 37 -6.10 -5.46 3.84
C ASP A 37 -5.35 -4.13 3.92
N VAL A 38 -5.64 -3.32 4.94
CA VAL A 38 -4.94 -2.05 5.17
C VAL A 38 -3.46 -2.28 5.44
N GLY A 39 -3.12 -3.28 6.28
CA GLY A 39 -1.74 -3.66 6.55
C GLY A 39 -0.99 -4.04 5.27
N SER A 40 -1.65 -4.78 4.38
CA SER A 40 -1.11 -5.21 3.09
C SER A 40 -0.88 -4.02 2.14
N MET A 41 -1.81 -3.06 2.10
CA MET A 41 -1.62 -1.81 1.35
C MET A 41 -0.42 -1.00 1.87
N VAL A 42 -0.27 -0.87 3.19
CA VAL A 42 0.84 -0.14 3.80
C VAL A 42 2.18 -0.82 3.49
N LEU A 43 2.24 -2.14 3.60
CA LEU A 43 3.45 -2.90 3.26
C LEU A 43 3.81 -2.72 1.78
N LYS A 44 2.81 -2.83 0.89
CA LYS A 44 3.03 -2.62 -0.55
C LYS A 44 3.48 -1.19 -0.85
N GLY A 45 2.91 -0.20 -0.17
CA GLY A 45 3.32 1.20 -0.29
C GLY A 45 4.80 1.41 0.07
N ARG A 46 5.29 0.75 1.14
CA ARG A 46 6.71 0.79 1.52
C ARG A 46 7.62 0.12 0.49
N GLU A 47 7.19 -1.00 -0.07
CA GLU A 47 7.92 -1.69 -1.15
C GLU A 47 8.03 -0.78 -2.40
N VAL A 48 6.92 -0.17 -2.83
CA VAL A 48 6.89 0.76 -3.97
C VAL A 48 7.77 1.99 -3.69
N GLN A 49 7.71 2.53 -2.48
CA GLN A 49 8.54 3.67 -2.08
C GLN A 49 10.03 3.32 -2.12
N GLY A 50 10.45 2.17 -1.59
CA GLY A 50 11.84 1.73 -1.65
C GLY A 50 12.35 1.58 -3.09
N ALA A 51 11.54 1.00 -3.97
CA ALA A 51 11.87 0.90 -5.40
C ALA A 51 11.96 2.29 -6.06
N ALA A 52 11.08 3.23 -5.68
CA ALA A 52 11.09 4.60 -6.20
C ALA A 52 12.35 5.37 -5.76
N ASP A 53 12.77 5.22 -4.50
CA ASP A 53 13.97 5.85 -3.96
C ASP A 53 15.24 5.34 -4.66
N LEU A 54 15.34 4.02 -4.87
CA LEU A 54 16.44 3.43 -5.65
C LEU A 54 16.45 3.93 -7.10
N SER A 55 15.27 3.99 -7.73
CA SER A 55 15.13 4.47 -9.10
C SER A 55 15.49 5.96 -9.23
N ALA A 56 15.13 6.78 -8.23
CA ALA A 56 15.50 8.18 -8.15
C ALA A 56 17.01 8.36 -7.97
N LEU A 57 17.67 7.54 -7.15
CA LEU A 57 19.13 7.54 -7.01
C LEU A 57 19.83 7.12 -8.31
N ALA A 58 19.32 6.13 -9.03
CA ALA A 58 19.85 5.74 -10.34
C ALA A 58 19.70 6.85 -11.39
N ALA A 59 18.55 7.54 -11.39
CA ALA A 59 18.33 8.71 -12.23
C ALA A 59 19.27 9.87 -11.86
N ALA A 60 19.45 10.14 -10.56
CA ALA A 60 20.32 11.21 -10.08
C ALA A 60 21.78 11.02 -10.52
N GLN A 61 22.28 9.77 -10.54
CA GLN A 61 23.63 9.43 -10.98
C GLN A 61 23.87 9.67 -12.48
N THR A 62 22.80 9.75 -13.28
CA THR A 62 22.86 9.87 -14.75
C THR A 62 22.35 11.22 -15.24
N LEU A 63 22.19 12.23 -14.37
CA LEU A 63 21.69 13.56 -14.74
C LEU A 63 22.59 14.33 -15.74
N SER A 64 23.88 14.00 -15.78
CA SER A 64 24.83 14.58 -16.74
C SER A 64 24.79 13.90 -18.11
N GLN A 65 24.03 12.80 -18.26
CA GLN A 65 23.88 12.05 -19.49
C GLN A 65 22.63 12.50 -20.27
N SER A 66 22.35 11.82 -21.40
CA SER A 66 21.13 12.09 -22.16
C SER A 66 19.87 11.66 -21.39
N LEU A 67 18.75 12.34 -21.64
CA LEU A 67 17.46 12.03 -21.02
C LEU A 67 17.09 10.53 -21.15
N ALA A 68 17.31 9.95 -22.33
CA ALA A 68 17.03 8.53 -22.58
C ALA A 68 17.85 7.59 -21.68
N ARG A 69 19.10 7.94 -21.36
CA ARG A 69 19.92 7.16 -20.42
C ARG A 69 19.39 7.27 -18.99
N THR A 70 18.99 8.47 -18.58
CA THR A 70 18.40 8.71 -17.26
C THR A 70 17.06 8.00 -17.08
N GLU A 71 16.21 8.02 -18.11
CA GLU A 71 14.94 7.29 -18.15
C GLU A 71 15.15 5.78 -18.08
N ALA A 72 16.09 5.24 -18.87
CA ALA A 72 16.43 3.83 -18.83
C ALA A 72 16.95 3.40 -17.44
N ALA A 73 17.89 4.15 -16.86
CA ALA A 73 18.44 3.85 -15.54
C ALA A 73 17.35 3.82 -14.45
N ALA A 74 16.43 4.77 -14.46
CA ALA A 74 15.29 4.81 -13.53
C ALA A 74 14.35 3.62 -13.76
N ALA A 75 13.98 3.34 -15.02
CA ALA A 75 13.00 2.32 -15.35
C ALA A 75 13.55 0.89 -15.12
N ASP A 76 14.82 0.65 -15.44
CA ASP A 76 15.47 -0.65 -15.23
C ASP A 76 15.63 -0.94 -13.73
N THR A 77 16.02 0.07 -12.95
CA THR A 77 16.06 -0.03 -11.48
C THR A 77 14.68 -0.30 -10.89
N ALA A 78 13.63 0.38 -11.39
CA ALA A 78 12.26 0.16 -10.94
C ALA A 78 11.81 -1.29 -11.23
N ARG A 79 12.05 -1.80 -12.44
CA ARG A 79 11.68 -3.17 -12.83
C ARG A 79 12.45 -4.23 -12.04
N ALA A 80 13.72 -3.99 -11.74
CA ALA A 80 14.53 -4.90 -10.95
C ALA A 80 14.08 -5.01 -9.48
N ASN A 81 13.44 -3.97 -8.94
CA ASN A 81 13.09 -3.89 -7.52
C ASN A 81 11.57 -3.98 -7.23
N LEU A 82 10.72 -4.09 -8.27
CA LEU A 82 9.27 -4.12 -8.10
C LEU A 82 8.60 -5.01 -9.15
N ALA A 83 8.24 -6.24 -8.76
CA ALA A 83 7.72 -7.27 -9.68
C ALA A 83 6.38 -6.93 -10.37
N ASN A 84 5.53 -6.11 -9.73
CA ASN A 84 4.19 -5.74 -10.24
C ASN A 84 4.13 -4.25 -10.60
N LEU A 85 5.20 -3.73 -11.19
CA LEU A 85 5.28 -2.34 -11.60
C LEU A 85 4.25 -2.03 -12.69
N ALA A 86 3.30 -1.13 -12.40
CA ALA A 86 2.26 -0.70 -13.33
C ALA A 86 2.73 0.48 -14.20
N SER A 87 3.47 1.43 -13.63
CA SER A 87 3.99 2.58 -14.39
C SER A 87 5.23 3.19 -13.75
N VAL A 88 6.12 3.72 -14.60
CA VAL A 88 7.25 4.57 -14.21
C VAL A 88 7.06 5.93 -14.88
N ARG A 89 7.17 7.01 -14.11
CA ARG A 89 7.24 8.37 -14.64
C ARG A 89 8.47 9.06 -14.09
N LEU A 90 9.36 9.50 -14.97
CA LEU A 90 10.50 10.34 -14.63
C LEU A 90 10.21 11.78 -15.07
N GLN A 91 10.61 12.74 -14.24
CA GLN A 91 10.61 14.15 -14.58
C GLN A 91 11.92 14.80 -14.11
N LEU A 92 12.70 15.34 -15.03
CA LEU A 92 13.90 16.10 -14.69
C LEU A 92 13.53 17.52 -14.29
N GLY A 93 14.30 18.10 -13.37
CA GLY A 93 14.04 19.44 -12.87
C GLY A 93 15.14 20.02 -11.99
N GLY A 94 14.84 21.20 -11.48
CA GLY A 94 15.66 21.94 -10.53
C GLY A 94 15.18 21.71 -9.10
N TYR A 95 16.06 21.31 -8.19
CA TYR A 95 15.81 21.24 -6.76
C TYR A 95 16.54 22.34 -6.00
N THR A 96 15.80 23.09 -5.18
CA THR A 96 16.32 24.14 -4.31
C THR A 96 16.12 23.74 -2.84
N PRO A 97 17.19 23.47 -2.07
CA PRO A 97 17.10 23.01 -0.68
C PRO A 97 16.79 24.14 0.33
N ASP A 98 15.96 25.12 -0.05
CA ASP A 98 15.58 26.22 0.83
C ASP A 98 14.49 25.76 1.82
N ARG A 99 14.80 25.86 3.13
CA ARG A 99 13.88 25.52 4.22
C ARG A 99 12.68 26.45 4.30
N ARG A 100 12.78 27.66 3.75
CA ARG A 100 11.68 28.65 3.68
C ARG A 100 10.61 28.24 2.67
N LEU A 101 10.97 27.42 1.68
CA LEU A 101 10.03 26.87 0.71
C LEU A 101 9.31 25.65 1.29
N LYS A 102 7.99 25.57 1.02
CA LYS A 102 7.20 24.36 1.23
C LYS A 102 7.82 23.20 0.44
N PRO A 103 7.79 21.94 0.92
CA PRO A 103 8.42 20.80 0.23
C PRO A 103 8.03 20.68 -1.24
N ALA A 104 6.74 20.84 -1.57
CA ALA A 104 6.24 20.78 -2.95
C ALA A 104 6.76 21.91 -3.86
N ALA A 105 7.24 23.03 -3.29
CA ALA A 105 7.79 24.16 -4.04
C ALA A 105 9.31 24.06 -4.24
N ARG A 106 9.97 23.03 -3.68
CA ARG A 106 11.43 22.87 -3.79
C ARG A 106 11.86 22.26 -5.11
N PHE A 107 10.97 21.54 -5.79
CA PHE A 107 11.22 20.95 -7.10
C PHE A 107 10.50 21.75 -8.19
N THR A 108 11.24 22.20 -9.19
CA THR A 108 10.71 22.88 -10.38
C THR A 108 10.97 22.02 -11.62
N PRO A 109 9.93 21.54 -12.31
CA PRO A 109 10.11 20.68 -13.47
C PRO A 109 10.70 21.42 -14.66
N GLY A 110 11.44 20.71 -15.52
CA GLY A 110 11.90 21.24 -16.82
C GLY A 110 13.01 22.29 -16.74
N ALA A 111 13.81 22.31 -15.67
CA ALA A 111 14.95 23.21 -15.56
C ALA A 111 15.95 22.98 -16.71
N ALA A 112 16.47 24.07 -17.29
CA ALA A 112 17.40 24.01 -18.43
C ALA A 112 18.71 23.25 -18.12
N ARG A 113 19.11 23.23 -16.84
CA ARG A 113 20.20 22.40 -16.32
C ARG A 113 19.64 21.64 -15.10
N PRO A 114 19.07 20.44 -15.30
CA PRO A 114 18.46 19.71 -14.22
C PRO A 114 19.52 19.24 -13.23
N ASN A 115 19.26 19.44 -11.93
CA ASN A 115 20.08 18.92 -10.84
C ASN A 115 19.30 17.91 -9.97
N ALA A 116 18.09 17.53 -10.41
CA ALA A 116 17.24 16.57 -9.72
C ALA A 116 16.37 15.79 -10.70
N ALA A 117 16.01 14.58 -10.27
CA ALA A 117 15.06 13.69 -10.93
C ALA A 117 13.91 13.41 -9.95
N HIS A 118 12.67 13.60 -10.40
CA HIS A 118 11.47 13.18 -9.69
C HIS A 118 10.94 11.90 -10.34
N VAL A 119 10.92 10.81 -9.57
CA VAL A 119 10.47 9.49 -10.03
C VAL A 119 9.17 9.15 -9.32
N VAL A 120 8.15 8.80 -10.09
CA VAL A 120 6.87 8.31 -9.59
C VAL A 120 6.66 6.89 -10.10
N LEU A 121 6.50 5.96 -9.17
CA LEU A 121 6.16 4.57 -9.46
C LEU A 121 4.71 4.29 -9.03
N SER A 122 4.06 3.38 -9.75
CA SER A 122 2.74 2.84 -9.37
C SER A 122 2.77 1.32 -9.46
N ALA A 123 2.09 0.66 -8.54
CA ALA A 123 1.82 -0.76 -8.55
C ALA A 123 0.48 -1.05 -7.87
N PRO A 124 -0.24 -2.12 -8.26
CA PRO A 124 -1.46 -2.52 -7.60
C PRO A 124 -1.16 -2.98 -6.16
N ALA A 125 -2.02 -2.56 -5.23
CA ALA A 125 -1.99 -3.05 -3.85
C ALA A 125 -2.81 -4.34 -3.73
N PRO A 126 -2.27 -5.41 -3.12
CA PRO A 126 -3.03 -6.63 -2.92
C PRO A 126 -4.14 -6.41 -1.90
N LEU A 127 -5.34 -6.86 -2.25
CA LEU A 127 -6.51 -6.97 -1.37
C LEU A 127 -6.81 -8.46 -1.16
N TYR A 128 -6.87 -8.90 0.09
CA TYR A 128 -7.16 -10.29 0.44
C TYR A 128 -8.66 -10.50 0.67
N PHE A 129 -9.28 -9.66 1.50
CA PHE A 129 -10.71 -9.80 1.85
C PHE A 129 -11.59 -8.84 1.07
N GLY A 130 -11.20 -7.57 0.96
CA GLY A 130 -11.93 -6.52 0.25
C GLY A 130 -12.13 -6.82 -1.24
N ARG A 131 -11.29 -7.68 -1.83
CA ARG A 131 -11.46 -8.15 -3.21
C ARG A 131 -12.80 -8.85 -3.43
N TRP A 132 -13.29 -9.60 -2.45
CA TRP A 132 -14.58 -10.28 -2.51
C TRP A 132 -15.77 -9.32 -2.48
N ILE A 133 -15.62 -8.17 -1.80
CA ILE A 133 -16.65 -7.13 -1.72
C ILE A 133 -16.65 -6.28 -3.01
N MET A 134 -15.47 -5.99 -3.55
CA MET A 134 -15.30 -5.09 -4.70
C MET A 134 -15.50 -5.78 -6.06
N GLY A 135 -15.65 -7.11 -6.11
CA GLY A 135 -15.91 -7.86 -7.34
C GLY A 135 -14.77 -7.84 -8.36
N VAL A 136 -13.55 -7.48 -7.96
CA VAL A 136 -12.40 -7.38 -8.87
C VAL A 136 -11.74 -8.76 -8.99
N THR A 137 -11.95 -9.44 -10.11
CA THR A 137 -11.21 -10.67 -10.46
C THR A 137 -9.81 -10.33 -10.98
N ALA A 138 -8.86 -11.24 -10.73
CA ALA A 138 -7.45 -11.11 -11.08
C ALA A 138 -7.21 -10.95 -12.60
#